data_AF-A0A4S4CAH3-F1
#
_entry.id   AF-A0A4S4CAH3-F1
#
_cell.length_a   1.000
_cell.length_b   1.000
_cell.length_c   1.000
_cell.angle_alpha   90.00
_cell.angle_beta   90.00
_cell.angle_gamma   90.00
#
_symmetry.space_group_name_H-M   'P 1'
#
loop_
_entity.id
_entity.type
_entity.pdbx_description
1 polymer ?
#
loop_
_entity_poly.entity_id
_entity_poly.type
_entity_poly.pdbx_seq_one_letter_code
_entity_poly.pdbx_strand_id
1 'polypeptide(L)'
;MADTEPHQLDALRDEAQTTLTPDVRAYLDRMADEHATLLSGSSWAAGAEDTLRTAIGMERKAQMEMRIGLGADADVLPLRKTKALADMTLAELRVEARENRVMTLRVLDLLLDAGTRRPVRAWTLGEEVPPEVYILSLRNRLQRLGDSVSAQQRDA
;
A
#
# COMPACT_ATOMS: atom_id res chain seq x y z
N MET A 1 26.32 -27.34 -3.61
CA MET A 1 25.43 -26.66 -2.65
C MET A 1 24.92 -25.43 -3.37
N ALA A 2 23.61 -25.33 -3.62
CA ALA A 2 23.05 -24.12 -4.19
C ALA A 2 22.95 -23.09 -3.05
N ASP A 3 23.78 -22.04 -3.10
CA ASP A 3 23.57 -20.86 -2.27
C ASP A 3 22.19 -20.32 -2.60
N THR A 4 21.25 -20.53 -1.70
CA THR A 4 19.90 -19.99 -1.84
C THR A 4 20.04 -18.51 -1.51
N GLU A 5 19.85 -17.64 -2.50
CA GLU A 5 19.87 -16.19 -2.26
C GLU A 5 18.90 -15.87 -1.12
N PRO A 6 19.30 -15.01 -0.16
CA PRO A 6 18.47 -14.67 0.99
C PRO A 6 17.15 -14.06 0.51
N HIS A 7 16.04 -14.50 1.10
CA HIS A 7 14.73 -14.06 0.68
C HIS A 7 14.51 -12.61 1.10
N GLN A 8 13.78 -11.82 0.32
CA GLN A 8 13.52 -10.40 0.64
C GLN A 8 12.82 -10.21 2.00
N LEU A 9 12.11 -11.24 2.48
CA LEU A 9 11.48 -11.22 3.79
C LEU A 9 12.48 -11.34 4.94
N ASP A 10 13.67 -11.89 4.73
CA ASP A 10 14.66 -12.08 5.81
C ASP A 10 15.11 -10.72 6.35
N ALA A 11 15.45 -9.78 5.46
CA ALA A 11 15.76 -8.41 5.84
C ALA A 11 14.60 -7.70 6.57
N LEU A 12 13.35 -7.95 6.15
CA LEU A 12 12.17 -7.36 6.80
C LEU A 12 11.89 -7.99 8.17
N ARG A 13 12.19 -9.27 8.35
CA ARG A 13 12.09 -9.97 9.65
C ARG A 13 13.11 -9.43 10.63
N ASP A 14 14.34 -9.19 10.18
CA ASP A 14 15.40 -8.58 10.98
C ASP A 14 15.05 -7.13 11.35
N GLU A 15 14.55 -6.35 10.39
CA GLU A 15 14.11 -4.97 10.64
C GLU A 15 12.95 -4.93 11.66
N ALA A 16 12.00 -5.86 11.56
CA ALA A 16 10.87 -5.95 12.49
C ALA A 16 11.29 -6.21 13.95
N GLN A 17 12.47 -6.78 14.20
CA GLN A 17 12.97 -6.99 15.57
C GLN A 17 13.37 -5.69 16.29
N THR A 18 13.67 -4.64 15.52
CA THR A 18 14.23 -3.38 16.05
C THR A 18 13.35 -2.17 15.75
N THR A 19 12.32 -2.34 14.92
CA THR A 19 11.46 -1.25 14.46
C THR A 19 10.11 -1.29 15.16
N LEU A 20 9.70 -0.16 15.74
CA LEU A 20 8.39 -0.04 16.36
C LEU A 20 7.31 0.18 15.30
N THR A 21 6.24 -0.62 15.36
CA THR A 21 5.09 -0.50 14.44
C THR A 21 4.48 0.91 14.41
N PRO A 22 4.30 1.63 15.54
CA PRO A 22 3.82 3.01 15.53
C PRO A 22 4.68 3.97 14.70
N ASP A 23 6.00 3.80 14.69
CA ASP A 23 6.92 4.69 13.95
C ASP A 23 6.76 4.50 12.44
N VAL A 24 6.62 3.24 12.00
CA VAL A 24 6.35 2.90 10.60
C VAL A 24 4.97 3.43 10.19
N ARG A 25 3.97 3.31 11.07
CA ARG A 25 2.63 3.82 10.81
C ARG A 25 2.60 5.33 10.65
N ALA A 26 3.30 6.07 11.51
CA ALA A 26 3.43 7.52 11.41
C ALA A 26 4.20 7.94 10.14
N TYR A 27 5.20 7.16 9.71
CA TYR A 27 5.86 7.37 8.42
C TYR A 27 4.89 7.17 7.23
N LEU A 28 4.04 6.14 7.28
CA LEU A 28 3.02 5.90 6.26
C LEU A 28 1.97 7.03 6.17
N ASP A 29 1.61 7.67 7.28
CA ASP A 29 0.74 8.86 7.26
C ASP A 29 1.40 10.02 6.51
N ARG A 30 2.67 10.33 6.84
CA ARG A 30 3.42 11.38 6.13
C ARG A 30 3.51 11.11 4.63
N MET A 31 3.81 9.87 4.24
CA MET A 31 3.82 9.47 2.83
C MET A 31 2.44 9.60 2.17
N ALA A 32 1.35 9.37 2.89
CA ALA A 32 0.00 9.54 2.35
C ALA A 32 -0.34 11.01 2.13
N ASP A 33 0.10 11.90 3.03
CA ASP A 33 -0.06 13.35 2.90
C ASP A 33 0.77 13.92 1.74
N GLU A 34 2.03 13.49 1.61
CA GLU A 34 2.90 13.82 0.48
C GLU A 34 2.29 13.33 -0.84
N HIS A 35 1.77 12.10 -0.86
CA HIS A 35 1.09 11.56 -2.02
C HIS A 35 -0.19 12.33 -2.38
N ALA A 36 -0.99 12.73 -1.39
CA ALA A 36 -2.17 13.55 -1.62
C ALA A 36 -1.81 14.94 -2.20
N THR A 37 -0.73 15.54 -1.70
CA THR A 37 -0.19 16.80 -2.20
C THR A 37 0.27 16.66 -3.64
N LEU A 38 1.05 15.62 -3.94
CA LEU A 38 1.46 15.25 -5.30
C LEU A 38 0.25 15.10 -6.23
N LEU A 39 -0.78 14.36 -5.81
CA LEU A 39 -2.00 14.18 -6.60
C LEU A 39 -2.79 15.46 -6.82
N SER A 40 -2.54 16.55 -6.10
CA SER A 40 -3.19 17.86 -6.30
C SER A 40 -2.50 18.75 -7.36
N GLY A 41 -1.27 18.40 -7.78
CA GLY A 41 -0.49 19.16 -8.77
C GLY A 41 -1.17 19.32 -10.13
N SER A 42 -0.82 20.40 -10.85
CA SER A 42 -1.49 20.84 -12.08
C SER A 42 -0.89 20.30 -13.38
N SER A 43 0.35 19.80 -13.36
CA SER A 43 1.07 19.36 -14.56
C SER A 43 1.46 17.88 -14.49
N TRP A 44 1.05 17.10 -15.49
CA TRP A 44 1.28 15.66 -15.59
C TRP A 44 1.83 15.29 -16.97
N ALA A 45 2.71 14.31 -17.00
CA ALA A 45 3.28 13.77 -18.23
C ALA A 45 2.24 13.00 -19.07
N ALA A 46 2.51 12.92 -20.38
CA ALA A 46 1.79 11.99 -21.24
C ALA A 46 2.08 10.55 -20.77
N GLY A 47 1.03 9.78 -20.47
CA GLY A 47 1.15 8.43 -19.89
C GLY A 47 0.98 8.35 -18.36
N ALA A 48 0.74 9.47 -17.68
CA ALA A 48 0.49 9.48 -16.23
C ALA A 48 -0.69 8.59 -15.81
N GLU A 49 -1.71 8.46 -16.67
CA GLU A 49 -2.87 7.60 -16.42
C GLU A 49 -2.47 6.13 -16.23
N ASP A 50 -1.58 5.58 -17.07
CA ASP A 50 -1.19 4.17 -16.99
C ASP A 50 -0.39 3.88 -15.71
N THR A 51 0.43 4.84 -15.29
CA THR A 51 1.15 4.77 -14.02
C THR A 51 0.18 4.79 -12.85
N LEU A 52 -0.82 5.69 -12.86
CA LEU A 52 -1.84 5.75 -11.81
C LEU A 52 -2.70 4.49 -11.77
N ARG A 53 -3.15 3.98 -12.93
CA ARG A 53 -3.91 2.71 -13.02
C ARG A 53 -3.12 1.56 -12.42
N THR A 54 -1.83 1.46 -12.74
CA THR A 54 -0.93 0.44 -12.19
C THR A 54 -0.77 0.58 -10.68
N ALA A 55 -0.51 1.80 -10.20
CA ALA A 55 -0.34 2.08 -8.77
C ALA A 55 -1.61 1.73 -7.97
N ILE A 56 -2.79 2.18 -8.44
CA ILE A 56 -4.08 1.85 -7.83
C ILE A 56 -4.29 0.33 -7.82
N GLY A 57 -4.04 -0.36 -8.93
CA GLY A 57 -4.17 -1.82 -9.02
C GLY A 57 -3.27 -2.54 -8.01
N MET A 58 -2.03 -2.09 -7.85
CA MET A 58 -1.10 -2.67 -6.89
C MET A 58 -1.53 -2.41 -5.45
N GLU A 59 -2.02 -1.22 -5.11
CA GLU A 59 -2.54 -0.96 -3.78
C GLU A 59 -3.82 -1.76 -3.48
N ARG A 60 -4.73 -1.92 -4.45
CA ARG A 60 -5.92 -2.79 -4.32
C ARG A 60 -5.53 -4.24 -4.09
N LYS A 61 -4.46 -4.72 -4.72
CA LYS A 61 -3.90 -6.04 -4.43
C LYS A 61 -3.39 -6.13 -2.99
N ALA A 62 -2.70 -5.11 -2.47
CA ALA A 62 -2.29 -5.06 -1.06
C ALA A 62 -3.50 -5.09 -0.11
N GLN A 63 -4.56 -4.36 -0.41
CA GLN A 63 -5.80 -4.41 0.35
C GLN A 63 -6.40 -5.82 0.36
N MET A 64 -6.39 -6.53 -0.78
CA MET A 64 -6.87 -7.91 -0.85
C MET A 64 -6.02 -8.86 0.01
N GLU A 65 -4.69 -8.75 -0.07
CA GLU A 65 -3.76 -9.54 0.75
C GLU A 65 -4.05 -9.38 2.26
N MET A 66 -4.27 -8.15 2.73
CA MET A 66 -4.63 -7.88 4.13
C MET A 66 -6.03 -8.37 4.49
N ARG A 67 -7.02 -8.16 3.60
CA ARG A 67 -8.40 -8.61 3.81
C ARG A 67 -8.52 -10.13 3.93
N ILE A 68 -7.72 -10.87 3.18
CA ILE A 68 -7.63 -12.34 3.31
C ILE A 68 -7.16 -12.72 4.72
N GLY A 69 -6.11 -12.06 5.23
CA GLY A 69 -5.62 -12.28 6.60
C GLY A 69 -6.65 -11.91 7.68
N LEU A 70 -7.41 -10.84 7.45
CA LEU A 70 -8.47 -10.39 8.33
C LEU A 70 -9.67 -11.35 8.38
N GLY A 71 -10.00 -12.05 7.29
CA GLY A 71 -11.19 -12.90 7.23
C GLY A 71 -12.46 -12.11 7.55
N ALA A 72 -13.29 -12.62 8.46
CA ALA A 72 -14.56 -11.98 8.86
C ALA A 72 -14.38 -10.58 9.50
N ASP A 73 -13.20 -10.27 10.07
CA ASP A 73 -12.95 -8.93 10.61
C ASP A 73 -13.00 -7.86 9.49
N ALA A 74 -12.75 -8.23 8.23
CA ALA A 74 -12.79 -7.31 7.10
C ALA A 74 -14.20 -6.79 6.75
N ASP A 75 -15.26 -7.43 7.25
CA ASP A 75 -16.66 -7.08 6.93
C ASP A 75 -17.08 -5.71 7.47
N VAL A 76 -16.36 -5.18 8.45
CA VAL A 76 -16.58 -3.82 8.99
C VAL A 76 -16.08 -2.72 8.05
N LEU A 77 -15.25 -3.07 7.06
CA LEU A 77 -14.70 -2.11 6.10
C LEU A 77 -15.75 -1.80 5.02
N PRO A 78 -15.90 -0.53 4.63
CA PRO A 78 -16.89 -0.15 3.63
C PRO A 78 -16.57 -0.79 2.27
N LEU A 79 -17.61 -1.26 1.60
CA LEU A 79 -17.55 -1.64 0.18
C LEU A 79 -17.65 -0.37 -0.67
N ARG A 80 -16.54 0.03 -1.29
CA ARG A 80 -16.51 1.16 -2.23
C ARG A 80 -16.83 0.67 -3.64
N LYS A 81 -17.89 1.21 -4.25
CA LYS A 81 -18.16 1.02 -5.68
C LYS A 81 -17.33 2.03 -6.47
N THR A 82 -16.48 1.55 -7.37
CA THR A 82 -15.65 2.40 -8.24
C THR A 82 -15.90 2.04 -9.70
N LYS A 83 -15.68 2.98 -10.62
CA LYS A 83 -15.62 2.66 -12.06
C LYS A 83 -14.48 1.67 -12.34
N ALA A 84 -14.48 1.05 -13.52
CA ALA A 84 -13.31 0.34 -13.98
C ALA A 84 -12.18 1.33 -14.26
N LEU A 85 -10.94 0.98 -13.89
CA LEU A 85 -9.79 1.89 -14.02
C LEU A 85 -9.50 2.26 -15.49
N ALA A 86 -9.86 1.39 -16.43
CA ALA A 86 -9.73 1.64 -17.87
C ALA A 86 -10.65 2.78 -18.37
N ASP A 87 -11.77 3.00 -17.68
CA ASP A 87 -12.78 4.00 -18.07
C ASP A 87 -12.61 5.34 -17.33
N MET A 88 -11.63 5.44 -16.43
CA MET A 88 -11.37 6.65 -15.66
C MET A 88 -10.44 7.61 -16.41
N THR A 89 -10.83 8.88 -16.41
CA THR A 89 -9.99 10.00 -16.82
C THR A 89 -8.86 10.25 -15.82
N LEU A 90 -7.79 10.95 -16.22
CA LEU A 90 -6.72 11.38 -15.31
C LEU A 90 -7.23 12.06 -14.03
N ALA A 91 -8.23 12.93 -14.13
CA ALA A 91 -8.80 13.61 -12.95
C ALA A 91 -9.46 12.62 -11.99
N GLU A 92 -10.22 11.65 -12.51
CA GLU A 92 -10.84 10.59 -11.72
C GLU A 92 -9.78 9.65 -11.13
N LEU A 93 -8.74 9.30 -11.88
CA LEU A 93 -7.63 8.48 -11.40
C LEU A 93 -6.87 9.14 -10.24
N ARG A 94 -6.71 10.47 -10.26
CA ARG A 94 -6.09 11.21 -9.14
C ARG A 94 -6.95 11.15 -7.87
N VAL A 95 -8.26 11.34 -8.01
CA VAL A 95 -9.19 11.20 -6.87
C VAL A 95 -9.18 9.76 -6.36
N GLU A 96 -9.27 8.78 -7.25
CA GLU A 96 -9.28 7.37 -6.89
C GLU A 96 -7.97 6.94 -6.23
N ALA A 97 -6.80 7.37 -6.73
CA ALA A 97 -5.51 7.09 -6.10
C ALA A 97 -5.45 7.60 -4.66
N ARG A 98 -5.93 8.82 -4.40
CA ARG A 98 -5.99 9.39 -3.05
C ARG A 98 -6.92 8.58 -2.14
N GLU A 99 -8.15 8.31 -2.57
CA GLU A 99 -9.11 7.57 -1.77
C GLU A 99 -8.68 6.11 -1.54
N ASN A 100 -8.01 5.53 -2.54
CA ASN A 100 -7.46 4.19 -2.45
C ASN A 100 -6.31 4.12 -1.44
N ARG A 101 -5.41 5.12 -1.38
CA ARG A 101 -4.37 5.21 -0.35
C ARG A 101 -4.95 5.26 1.06
N VAL A 102 -5.98 6.07 1.28
CA VAL A 102 -6.69 6.14 2.57
C VAL A 102 -7.29 4.77 2.94
N MET A 103 -7.91 4.08 1.98
CA MET A 103 -8.46 2.75 2.23
C MET A 103 -7.38 1.71 2.54
N THR A 104 -6.23 1.77 1.84
CA THR A 104 -5.07 0.90 2.10
C THR A 104 -4.61 1.05 3.55
N LEU A 105 -4.45 2.27 4.05
CA LEU A 105 -4.03 2.50 5.44
C LEU A 105 -5.10 2.10 6.46
N ARG A 106 -6.38 2.31 6.15
CA ARG A 106 -7.47 1.86 7.02
C ARG A 106 -7.53 0.33 7.15
N VAL A 107 -7.27 -0.40 6.05
CA VAL A 107 -7.22 -1.87 6.08
C VAL A 107 -6.01 -2.34 6.89
N LEU A 108 -4.86 -1.65 6.75
CA LEU A 108 -3.68 -1.90 7.57
C LEU A 108 -3.97 -1.70 9.06
N ASP A 109 -4.60 -0.59 9.44
CA ASP A 109 -4.94 -0.30 10.85
C ASP A 109 -5.77 -1.42 11.47
N LEU A 110 -6.74 -1.96 10.71
CA LEU A 110 -7.54 -3.08 11.14
C LEU A 110 -6.72 -4.38 11.26
N LEU A 111 -5.77 -4.62 10.34
CA LEU A 111 -4.86 -5.78 10.40
C LEU A 111 -3.96 -5.72 11.64
N LEU A 112 -3.40 -4.54 11.95
CA LEU A 112 -2.57 -4.30 13.12
C LEU A 112 -3.38 -4.52 14.41
N ASP A 113 -4.57 -3.93 14.50
CA ASP A 113 -5.46 -4.12 15.65
C ASP A 113 -5.81 -5.60 15.85
N ALA A 114 -6.22 -6.31 14.79
CA ALA A 114 -6.54 -7.73 14.86
C ALA A 114 -5.33 -8.56 15.35
N GLY A 115 -4.12 -8.22 14.92
CA GLY A 115 -2.87 -8.83 15.35
C GLY A 115 -2.60 -8.69 16.86
N THR A 116 -3.13 -7.66 17.52
CA THR A 116 -3.03 -7.52 18.99
C THR A 116 -3.98 -8.43 19.75
N ARG A 117 -5.05 -8.89 19.11
CA ARG A 117 -6.14 -9.67 19.73
C ARG A 117 -6.05 -11.16 19.45
N ARG A 118 -5.51 -11.53 18.28
CA ARG A 118 -5.39 -12.93 17.83
C ARG A 118 -4.20 -13.09 16.88
N PRO A 119 -3.71 -14.33 16.67
CA PRO A 119 -2.78 -14.61 15.58
C PRO A 119 -3.41 -14.27 14.22
N VAL A 120 -2.81 -13.31 13.52
CA VAL A 120 -3.16 -12.91 12.15
C VAL A 120 -1.90 -12.95 11.30
N ARG A 121 -2.04 -13.37 10.04
CA ARG A 121 -0.97 -13.26 9.04
C ARG A 121 -1.55 -12.69 7.76
N ALA A 122 -0.73 -11.96 7.01
CA ALA A 122 -1.07 -11.44 5.70
C ALA A 122 -0.05 -11.92 4.66
N TRP A 123 -0.50 -12.11 3.42
CA TRP A 123 0.35 -12.61 2.34
C TRP A 123 1.16 -11.49 1.70
N THR A 124 2.48 -11.60 1.65
CA THR A 124 3.33 -10.68 0.87
C THR A 124 4.58 -11.41 0.38
N LEU A 125 5.09 -11.01 -0.79
CA LEU A 125 6.32 -11.58 -1.36
C LEU A 125 6.35 -13.12 -1.41
N GLY A 126 5.19 -13.77 -1.57
CA GLY A 126 5.10 -15.23 -1.69
C GLY A 126 4.96 -15.99 -0.38
N GLU A 127 4.91 -15.33 0.79
CA GLU A 127 4.73 -15.99 2.08
C GLU A 127 3.71 -15.27 2.98
N GLU A 128 3.16 -16.00 3.96
CA GLU A 128 2.40 -15.40 5.05
C GLU A 128 3.34 -14.84 6.11
N VAL A 129 3.11 -13.59 6.50
CA VAL A 129 3.93 -12.90 7.51
C VAL A 129 3.04 -12.25 8.57
N PRO A 130 3.56 -12.04 9.79
CA PRO A 130 2.82 -11.33 10.82
C PRO A 130 2.73 -9.82 10.51
N PRO A 131 1.80 -9.07 11.12
CA PRO A 131 1.51 -7.68 10.75
C PRO A 131 2.73 -6.74 10.86
N GLU A 132 3.62 -6.96 11.81
CA GLU A 132 4.85 -6.18 12.02
C GLU A 132 5.85 -6.31 10.84
N VAL A 133 5.86 -7.44 10.14
CA VAL A 133 6.65 -7.61 8.91
C VAL A 133 5.87 -7.07 7.72
N TYR A 134 4.54 -7.27 7.70
CA TYR A 134 3.71 -6.80 6.60
C TYR A 134 3.74 -5.27 6.45
N ILE A 135 3.68 -4.52 7.55
CA ILE A 135 3.71 -3.04 7.51
C ILE A 135 5.02 -2.51 6.90
N LEU A 136 6.15 -3.15 7.16
CA LEU A 136 7.45 -2.80 6.54
C LEU A 136 7.46 -3.11 5.04
N SER A 137 6.90 -4.26 4.65
CA SER A 137 6.72 -4.62 3.24
C SER A 137 5.83 -3.60 2.52
N LEU A 138 4.72 -3.21 3.14
CA LEU A 138 3.78 -2.23 2.62
C LEU A 138 4.43 -0.85 2.49
N ARG A 139 5.20 -0.40 3.49
CA ARG A 139 6.01 0.83 3.42
C ARG A 139 6.86 0.85 2.16
N ASN A 140 7.67 -0.18 1.95
CA ASN A 140 8.57 -0.26 0.80
C ASN A 140 7.80 -0.28 -0.53
N ARG A 141 6.64 -0.95 -0.57
CA ARG A 141 5.76 -0.98 -1.74
C ARG A 141 5.16 0.40 -2.04
N LEU A 142 4.61 1.07 -1.03
CA LEU A 142 3.98 2.38 -1.19
C LEU A 142 5.00 3.46 -1.55
N GLN A 143 6.25 3.34 -1.09
CA GLN A 143 7.33 4.24 -1.49
C GLN A 143 7.60 4.12 -2.98
N ARG A 144 7.86 2.91 -3.48
CA ARG A 144 8.12 2.67 -4.91
C ARG A 144 6.96 3.12 -5.81
N LEU A 145 5.72 2.92 -5.36
CA LEU A 145 4.55 3.42 -6.08
C LEU A 145 4.49 4.94 -6.06
N GLY A 146 4.77 5.57 -4.92
CA GLY A 146 4.88 7.02 -4.79
C GLY A 146 5.93 7.60 -5.72
N ASP A 147 7.14 7.03 -5.74
CA ASP A 147 8.24 7.45 -6.62
C ASP A 147 7.84 7.35 -8.10
N SER A 148 7.18 6.25 -8.49
CA SER A 148 6.72 6.04 -9.86
C SER A 148 5.68 7.09 -10.27
N VAL A 149 4.74 7.41 -9.38
CA VAL A 149 3.74 8.47 -9.62
C VAL A 149 4.40 9.85 -9.64
N SER A 150 5.37 10.10 -8.76
CA SER A 150 6.10 11.38 -8.70
C SER A 150 6.87 11.65 -9.99
N ALA A 151 7.46 10.61 -10.60
CA ALA A 151 8.15 10.74 -11.88
C ALA A 151 7.22 11.12 -13.06
N GLN A 152 5.89 11.05 -12.87
CA GLN A 152 4.91 11.50 -13.85
C GLN A 152 4.48 12.95 -13.67
N GLN A 153 4.84 13.60 -12.56
CA GLN A 153 4.73 15.05 -12.49
C GLN A 153 5.81 15.69 -13.35
N ARG A 154 5.43 16.73 -14.09
CA ARG A 154 6.41 17.60 -14.74
C ARG A 154 6.73 18.72 -13.77
N ASP A 155 8.02 18.94 -13.52
CA ASP A 155 8.48 20.19 -12.92
C ASP A 155 7.90 21.35 -13.75
N ALA A 156 7.21 22.25 -13.06
CA ALA A 156 6.63 23.44 -13.68
C ALA A 156 7.72 24.41 -14.15
#